data_AF-A0A1C5RQD9-F1
#
_entry.id   AF-A0A1C5RQD9-F1
#
_cell.length_a   1.000
_cell.length_b   1.000
_cell.length_c   1.000
_cell.angle_alpha   90.00
_cell.angle_beta   90.00
_cell.angle_gamma   90.00
#
_symmetry.space_group_name_H-M   'P 1'
#
loop_
_entity.id
_entity.type
_entity.pdbx_description
1 polymer ?
#
loop_
_entity_poly.entity_id
_entity_poly.type
_entity_poly.pdbx_seq_one_letter_code
_entity_poly.pdbx_strand_id
1 'polypeptide(L)' 'MKVKINNRMWRMSHREYQGLLEIAREQVPLGIYAIEKKGYAELRCDKCESITKVKELSREFKKQGFRVYTNGKD' A
#
# COMPACT_ATOMS: atom_id res chain seq x y z
N MET A 1 -0.42 -3.41 15.27
CA MET A 1 0.32 -3.13 14.02
C MET A 1 0.69 -1.65 13.99
N LYS A 2 1.89 -1.30 13.50
CA LYS A 2 2.27 0.11 13.31
C LYS A 2 1.93 0.51 11.88
N VAL A 3 1.07 1.51 11.70
CA VAL A 3 0.65 1.96 10.36
C VAL A 3 1.04 3.41 10.19
N LYS A 4 1.86 3.69 9.18
CA LYS A 4 2.21 5.04 8.77
C LYS A 4 1.17 5.54 7.78
N ILE A 5 0.60 6.70 8.09
CA ILE A 5 -0.35 7.42 7.25
C ILE A 5 0.20 8.82 7.07
N ASN A 6 0.57 9.18 5.84
CA ASN A 6 1.33 10.39 5.54
C ASN A 6 2.58 10.48 6.43
N ASN A 7 2.63 11.48 7.32
CA ASN A 7 3.75 11.70 8.22
C ASN A 7 3.47 11.31 9.68
N ARG A 8 2.38 10.56 9.94
CA ARG A 8 1.98 10.13 11.28
C ARG A 8 2.03 8.62 11.41
N MET A 9 2.51 8.15 12.56
CA MET A 9 2.57 6.74 12.92
C MET A 9 1.44 6.42 13.89
N TRP A 10 0.58 5.48 13.50
CA TRP A 10 -0.54 5.00 14.29
C TRP A 10 -0.28 3.58 14.78
N ARG A 11 -0.80 3.25 15.96
CA ARG A 11 -0.89 1.87 16.42
C ARG A 11 -2.34 1.47 16.38
N MET A 12 -2.65 0.45 15.59
CA MET A 12 -4.01 -0.06 15.42
C MET A 12 -4.01 -1.58 15.33
N SER A 13 -5.19 -2.17 15.54
CA SER A 13 -5.44 -3.60 15.37
C SER A 13 -5.43 -3.98 13.90
N HIS A 14 -5.26 -5.27 13.60
CA HIS A 14 -5.27 -5.74 12.20
C HIS A 14 -6.63 -5.48 11.53
N ARG A 15 -7.74 -5.63 12.27
CA ARG A 15 -9.10 -5.32 11.77
C ARG A 15 -9.26 -3.86 11.34
N GLU A 16 -8.77 -2.92 12.16
CA GLU A 16 -8.84 -1.49 11.84
C GLU A 16 -8.03 -1.16 10.58
N TYR A 17 -6.84 -1.77 10.45
CA TYR A 17 -6.02 -1.64 9.26
C TYR A 17 -6.69 -2.20 8.00
N GLN A 18 -7.42 -3.32 8.10
CA GLN A 18 -8.17 -3.88 6.96
C GLN A 18 -9.24 -2.91 6.44
N GLY A 19 -9.98 -2.24 7.32
CA GLY A 19 -10.94 -1.21 6.90
C GLY A 19 -10.26 -0.04 6.19
N LEU A 20 -9.11 0.41 6.69
CA LEU A 20 -8.34 1.48 6.03
C LEU A 20 -7.77 1.05 4.66
N LEU A 21 -7.42 -0.23 4.50
CA LEU A 21 -6.94 -0.75 3.22
C LEU A 21 -8.00 -0.65 2.13
N GLU A 22 -9.28 -0.90 2.46
CA GLU A 22 -10.38 -0.77 1.50
C GLU A 22 -10.54 0.68 1.05
N ILE A 23 -10.53 1.62 2.00
CA ILE A 23 -10.63 3.06 1.70
C ILE A 23 -9.42 3.54 0.87
N ALA A 24 -8.22 3.04 1.15
CA ALA A 24 -7.03 3.35 0.36
C ALA A 24 -7.11 2.77 -1.05
N ARG A 25 -7.67 1.56 -1.19
CA ARG A 25 -7.91 0.91 -2.49
C ARG A 25 -8.85 1.74 -3.35
N GLU A 26 -9.94 2.27 -2.79
CA GLU A 26 -10.90 3.08 -3.55
C GLU A 26 -10.30 4.40 -4.04
N GLN A 27 -9.39 5.01 -3.27
CA GLN A 27 -8.76 6.28 -3.64
C GLN A 27 -7.70 6.17 -4.75
N VAL A 28 -7.15 4.98 -4.98
CA VAL A 28 -6.07 4.74 -5.95
C VAL A 28 -6.61 3.86 -7.08
N PRO A 29 -7.20 4.44 -8.15
CA PRO A 29 -7.79 3.64 -9.23
C PRO A 29 -6.75 2.78 -9.96
N LEU A 30 -5.53 3.30 -10.15
CA LEU A 30 -4.39 2.59 -10.75
C LEU A 30 -3.12 2.97 -9.99
N GLY A 31 -2.45 2.01 -9.33
CA GLY A 31 -1.33 2.37 -8.46
C GLY A 31 -1.09 1.46 -7.27
N ILE A 32 -0.29 1.97 -6.32
CA ILE A 32 0.01 1.32 -5.03
C ILE A 32 -0.73 2.07 -3.93
N TYR A 33 -1.57 1.34 -3.18
CA TYR A 33 -2.35 1.92 -2.08
C TYR A 33 -1.83 1.55 -0.69
N ALA A 34 -1.03 0.48 -0.57
CA ALA A 34 -0.37 0.15 0.69
C ALA A 34 0.86 -0.76 0.50
N ILE A 35 1.77 -0.70 1.47
CA ILE A 35 2.86 -1.65 1.63
C ILE A 35 2.92 -2.15 3.09
N GLU A 36 3.26 -3.43 3.28
CA GLU A 36 3.31 -4.07 4.60
C GLU A 36 4.59 -4.89 4.76
N LYS A 37 5.20 -4.85 5.95
CA LYS A 37 6.36 -5.67 6.32
C LYS A 37 6.40 -5.90 7.83
N LYS A 38 6.40 -7.17 8.26
CA LYS A 38 6.66 -7.60 9.65
C LYS A 38 5.96 -6.74 10.73
N GLY A 39 4.64 -6.53 10.62
CA GLY A 39 3.85 -5.78 11.61
C GLY A 39 3.93 -4.25 11.48
N TYR A 40 4.58 -3.75 10.42
CA TYR A 40 4.52 -2.38 9.94
C TYR A 40 3.74 -2.32 8.62
N ALA A 41 2.92 -1.30 8.44
CA ALA A 41 2.42 -0.92 7.13
C ALA A 41 2.54 0.57 6.89
N GLU A 42 2.53 0.93 5.62
CA GLU A 42 2.44 2.31 5.16
C GLU A 42 1.29 2.38 4.15
N LEU A 43 0.28 3.19 4.47
CA LEU A 43 -0.77 3.54 3.52
C LEU A 43 -0.21 4.60 2.57
N ARG A 44 -0.41 4.36 1.28
CA ARG A 44 0.16 5.16 0.20
C ARG A 44 -0.93 5.56 -0.79
N CYS A 45 -0.70 6.63 -1.54
CA CYS A 45 -1.60 7.10 -2.59
C CYS A 45 -0.80 7.30 -3.90
N ASP A 46 0.03 6.32 -4.24
CA ASP A 46 0.87 6.38 -5.44
C ASP A 46 0.01 6.04 -6.66
N LYS A 47 -0.59 7.07 -7.25
CA LYS A 47 -1.32 6.96 -8.52
C LYS A 47 -0.32 6.81 -9.66
N CYS A 48 -0.48 5.76 -10.44
CA CYS A 48 0.36 5.46 -11.59
C CYS A 48 -0.40 5.75 -12.88
N GLU A 49 0.32 6.24 -13.90
CA GLU A 49 -0.25 6.53 -15.21
C GLU A 49 -0.37 5.28 -16.10
N SER A 50 0.26 4.17 -15.71
CA SER A 50 0.31 2.94 -16.52
C SER A 50 0.56 1.69 -15.69
N ILE A 51 0.05 0.55 -16.16
CA ILE A 51 0.24 -0.78 -15.54
C ILE A 51 1.74 -1.14 -15.44
N THR A 52 2.53 -0.79 -16.45
CA THR A 52 3.99 -1.02 -16.44
C THR A 52 4.65 -0.36 -15.24
N LYS A 53 4.25 0.87 -14.89
CA LYS A 53 4.77 1.59 -13.73
C LYS A 53 4.36 0.93 -12.41
N VAL A 54 3.11 0.45 -12.33
CA VAL A 54 2.64 -0.34 -11.17
C VAL A 54 3.47 -1.62 -11.00
N LYS A 55 3.79 -2.31 -12.10
CA LYS A 55 4.62 -3.53 -12.10
C LYS A 55 6.06 -3.22 -11.68
N GLU A 56 6.65 -2.14 -12.16
CA GLU A 56 7.99 -1.67 -11.78
C GLU A 56 8.08 -1.37 -10.28
N LEU A 57 7.23 -0.48 -9.76
CA LEU A 57 7.23 -0.10 -8.35
C LEU A 57 6.90 -1.31 -7.45
N SER A 58 5.95 -2.15 -7.86
CA SER A 58 5.66 -3.40 -7.15
C SER A 58 6.88 -4.29 -7.00
N ARG A 59 7.71 -4.41 -8.05
CA ARG A 59 8.92 -5.23 -8.01
C ARG A 59 9.96 -4.60 -7.09
N GLU A 60 10.13 -3.29 -7.11
CA GLU A 60 11.07 -2.58 -6.24
C GLU A 60 10.73 -2.78 -4.75
N PHE A 61 9.48 -2.55 -4.35
CA PHE A 61 9.05 -2.77 -2.96
C PHE A 61 9.11 -4.24 -2.56
N LYS A 62 8.79 -5.18 -3.46
CA LYS A 62 8.96 -6.62 -3.21
C LYS A 62 10.43 -7.00 -3.01
N LYS A 63 11.36 -6.44 -3.79
CA LYS A 63 12.82 -6.65 -3.60
C LYS A 63 13.27 -6.18 -2.22
N GLN A 64 12.69 -5.11 -1.70
CA GLN A 64 12.94 -4.61 -0.35
C GLN A 64 12.25 -5.47 0.75
N GLY A 65 11.50 -6.51 0.39
CA GLY A 65 10.82 -7.42 1.30
C GLY A 65 9.47 -6.92 1.82
N PHE A 66 8.84 -5.97 1.13
CA PHE A 66 7.48 -5.54 1.42
C PHE A 66 6.45 -6.38 0.67
N ARG A 67 5.34 -6.68 1.33
CA ARG A 67 4.08 -7.07 0.69
C ARG A 67 3.45 -5.82 0.11
N VAL A 68 3.13 -5.84 -1.18
CA VAL A 68 2.66 -4.66 -1.92
C VAL A 68 1.21 -4.86 -2.33
N TYR A 69 0.38 -3.86 -2.04
CA TYR A 69 -1.04 -3.82 -2.39
C TYR A 69 -1.25 -2.81 -3.51
N THR A 70 -1.78 -3.29 -4.64
CA THR A 70 -1.87 -2.51 -5.89
C THR A 70 -3.19 -2.70 -6.61
N ASN A 71 -3.65 -1.67 -7.30
CA ASN A 71 -4.75 -1.73 -8.27
C ASN A 71 -4.23 -1.67 -9.71
N GLY A 72 -4.95 -2.30 -10.65
CA GLY A 72 -4.57 -2.39 -12.06
C GLY A 72 -3.39 -3.33 -12.33
N LYS A 73 -3.30 -4.40 -11.55
CA LYS A 73 -2.43 -5.55 -11.82
C LYS A 73 -3.28 -6.59 -12.57
N ASP A 74 -3.38 -6.44 -13.89
CA ASP A 74 -3.77 -7.55 -14.76
C ASP A 74 -2.54 -8.46 -14.97
#